data_AF-A0A3C1HB57-F1
#
_entry.id   AF-A0A3C1HB57-F1
#
_cell.length_a   1.000
_cell.length_b   1.000
_cell.length_c   1.000
_cell.angle_alpha   90.00
_cell.angle_beta   90.00
_cell.angle_gamma   90.00
#
_symmetry.space_group_name_H-M   'P 1'
#
loop_
_entity.id
_entity.type
_entity.pdbx_description
1 polymer ?
#
loop_
_entity_poly.entity_id
_entity_poly.type
_entity_poly.pdbx_seq_one_letter_code
_entity_poly.pdbx_strand_id
1 'polypeptide(L)'
;MSMNEQLMIKIAEYVGAWLGGVLLIVLLLFSINYRITETHLLITLFGLPIRRIKIRDIRHMGTETKGWAERWYNTLSPLNRRLVIRRKSGLLFKTMIITPRNPYLVMHDLEQAKQRLKAAEAGGAPRPTSRSAASKA
;
A
#
# COMPACT_ATOMS: atom_id res chain seq x y z
N MET A 1 44.35 -26.10 10.30
CA MET A 1 43.21 -25.23 10.61
C MET A 1 42.38 -25.92 11.68
N SER A 2 42.29 -25.33 12.87
CA SER A 2 41.64 -25.97 14.02
C SER A 2 40.11 -25.99 13.86
N MET A 3 39.44 -26.95 14.51
CA MET A 3 37.97 -27.05 14.52
C MET A 3 37.29 -25.72 14.87
N ASN A 4 37.92 -24.94 15.76
CA ASN A 4 37.43 -23.64 16.22
C ASN A 4 37.50 -22.58 15.11
N GLU A 5 38.54 -22.58 14.27
CA GLU A 5 38.66 -21.65 13.14
C GLU A 5 37.56 -21.87 12.10
N GLN A 6 37.23 -23.14 11.79
CA GLN A 6 36.13 -23.45 10.88
C GLN A 6 34.77 -23.03 11.46
N LEU A 7 34.58 -23.21 12.76
CA LEU A 7 33.35 -22.85 13.44
C LEU A 7 33.16 -21.32 13.46
N MET A 8 34.23 -20.56 13.70
CA MET A 8 34.20 -19.09 13.65
C MET A 8 33.90 -18.55 12.25
N ILE A 9 34.43 -19.17 11.19
CA ILE A 9 34.14 -18.77 9.80
C ILE A 9 32.66 -18.98 9.48
N LYS A 10 32.10 -20.16 9.81
CA LYS A 10 30.67 -20.44 9.60
C LYS A 10 29.78 -19.45 10.36
N ILE A 11 30.12 -19.15 11.62
CA ILE A 11 29.38 -18.13 12.40
C ILE A 11 29.42 -16.78 11.69
N ALA A 12 30.59 -16.34 11.23
CA ALA A 12 30.72 -15.07 10.53
C ALA A 12 29.89 -15.02 9.24
N GLU A 13 29.85 -16.11 8.46
CA GLU A 13 29.01 -16.23 7.27
C GLU A 13 27.51 -16.13 7.61
N TYR A 14 27.06 -16.88 8.63
CA TYR A 14 25.66 -16.83 9.06
C TYR A 14 25.28 -15.45 9.58
N VAL A 15 26.13 -14.82 10.40
CA VAL A 15 25.90 -13.47 10.92
C VAL A 15 25.87 -12.45 9.78
N GLY A 16 26.81 -12.54 8.83
CA GLY A 16 26.84 -11.69 7.65
C GLY A 16 25.57 -11.83 6.79
N ALA A 17 25.13 -13.05 6.54
CA ALA A 17 23.89 -13.32 5.82
C ALA A 17 22.67 -12.77 6.56
N TRP A 18 22.62 -12.92 7.88
CA TRP A 18 21.52 -12.40 8.71
C TRP A 18 21.48 -10.87 8.70
N LEU A 19 22.62 -10.21 8.92
CA LEU A 19 22.72 -8.75 8.87
C LEU A 19 22.38 -8.20 7.49
N GLY A 20 22.86 -8.85 6.42
CA GLY A 20 22.51 -8.49 5.04
C GLY A 20 21.02 -8.63 4.77
N GLY A 21 20.40 -9.72 5.23
CA GLY A 21 18.96 -9.94 5.13
C GLY A 21 18.13 -8.89 5.87
N VAL A 22 18.52 -8.56 7.11
CA VAL A 22 17.86 -7.50 7.89
C VAL A 22 17.99 -6.14 7.19
N LEU A 23 19.19 -5.80 6.70
CA LEU A 23 19.42 -4.55 5.98
C LEU A 23 18.55 -4.47 4.72
N LEU A 24 18.45 -5.56 3.95
CA LEU A 24 17.60 -5.63 2.77
C LEU A 24 16.12 -5.40 3.11
N ILE A 25 15.62 -6.02 4.18
CA ILE A 25 14.25 -5.84 4.66
C ILE A 25 14.01 -4.39 5.08
N VAL A 26 14.96 -3.76 5.78
CA VAL A 26 14.89 -2.35 6.16
C VAL A 26 14.80 -1.47 4.90
N LEU A 27 15.68 -1.66 3.91
CA LEU A 27 15.66 -0.91 2.66
C LEU A 27 14.34 -1.09 1.89
N LEU A 28 13.79 -2.30 1.86
CA LEU A 28 12.49 -2.60 1.26
C LEU A 28 11.37 -1.79 1.93
N LEU A 29 11.33 -1.77 3.27
CA LEU A 29 10.33 -1.00 4.01
C LEU A 29 10.42 0.49 3.71
N PHE A 30 11.63 1.08 3.69
CA PHE A 30 11.85 2.50 3.43
C PHE A 30 11.62 2.92 1.96
N SER A 31 11.58 1.96 1.03
CA SER A 31 11.38 2.20 -0.40
C SER A 31 9.89 2.27 -0.81
N ILE A 32 8.98 1.99 0.12
CA ILE A 32 7.53 2.03 -0.14
C ILE A 32 7.08 3.48 -0.30
N ASN A 33 6.60 3.84 -1.49
CA ASN A 33 6.09 5.16 -1.80
C ASN A 33 4.61 5.12 -2.14
N TYR A 34 3.86 6.12 -1.71
CA TYR A 34 2.43 6.25 -2.00
C TYR A 34 2.22 7.39 -3.00
N ARG A 35 1.54 7.10 -4.11
CA ARG A 35 1.19 8.11 -5.12
C ARG A 35 -0.32 8.14 -5.30
N ILE A 36 -0.90 9.32 -5.18
CA ILE A 36 -2.32 9.55 -5.48
C ILE A 36 -2.41 10.04 -6.92
N THR A 37 -3.16 9.32 -7.74
CA THR A 37 -3.54 9.72 -9.10
C THR A 37 -5.01 10.15 -9.07
N GLU A 38 -5.54 10.72 -10.15
CA GLU A 38 -6.94 11.15 -10.25
C GLU A 38 -7.97 10.05 -9.97
N THR A 39 -7.63 8.80 -10.31
CA THR A 39 -8.56 7.66 -10.22
C THR A 39 -8.09 6.55 -9.27
N HIS A 40 -6.79 6.53 -8.94
CA HIS A 40 -6.17 5.44 -8.19
C HIS A 40 -5.18 5.94 -7.12
N LEU A 41 -5.17 5.26 -5.97
CA LEU A 41 -4.08 5.26 -5.02
C LEU A 41 -3.11 4.13 -5.40
N LEU A 42 -1.86 4.48 -5.67
CA LEU A 42 -0.79 3.56 -6.04
C LEU A 42 0.15 3.38 -4.84
N ILE A 43 0.42 2.13 -4.51
CA ILE A 43 1.48 1.73 -3.60
C ILE A 43 2.63 1.23 -4.48
N THR A 44 3.73 1.94 -4.43
CA THR A 44 4.93 1.67 -5.21
C THR A 44 6.07 1.20 -4.31
N LEU A 45 6.91 0.33 -4.81
CA LEU A 45 8.16 -0.09 -4.17
C LEU A 45 9.26 0.08 -5.19
N PHE A 46 10.33 0.82 -4.87
CA PHE A 46 11.36 1.20 -5.86
C PHE A 46 10.78 1.81 -7.16
N GLY A 47 9.68 2.55 -7.06
CA GLY A 47 8.98 3.15 -8.20
C GLY A 47 8.06 2.19 -8.99
N LEU A 48 8.11 0.88 -8.73
CA LEU A 48 7.23 -0.10 -9.36
C LEU A 48 5.88 -0.18 -8.61
N PRO A 49 4.73 -0.04 -9.30
CA PRO A 49 3.42 -0.11 -8.66
C PRO A 49 3.06 -1.55 -8.30
N ILE A 50 3.22 -1.92 -7.02
CA ILE A 50 2.84 -3.23 -6.49
C ILE A 50 1.32 -3.34 -6.36
N ARG A 51 0.67 -2.26 -5.91
CA ARG A 51 -0.76 -2.29 -5.65
C ARG A 51 -1.45 -1.03 -6.14
N ARG A 52 -2.60 -1.22 -6.80
CA ARG A 52 -3.44 -0.15 -7.32
C ARG A 52 -4.82 -0.23 -6.70
N ILE A 53 -5.32 0.88 -6.20
CA ILE A 53 -6.58 0.93 -5.47
C ILE A 53 -7.43 2.04 -6.06
N LYS A 54 -8.63 1.70 -6.54
CA LYS A 54 -9.55 2.69 -7.11
C LYS A 54 -10.04 3.61 -6.01
N ILE A 55 -9.94 4.93 -6.22
CA ILE A 55 -10.44 5.92 -5.25
C ILE A 55 -11.95 5.75 -5.03
N ARG A 56 -12.70 5.41 -6.08
CA ARG A 56 -14.16 5.14 -5.99
C ARG A 56 -14.52 4.01 -5.02
N ASP A 57 -13.61 3.06 -4.86
CA ASP A 57 -13.76 1.90 -3.98
C ASP A 57 -13.46 2.25 -2.51
N ILE A 58 -12.90 3.41 -2.23
CA ILE A 58 -12.66 3.85 -0.85
C ILE A 58 -14.01 4.23 -0.21
N ARG A 59 -14.35 3.54 0.87
CA ARG A 59 -15.56 3.79 1.67
C ARG A 59 -15.31 4.81 2.76
N HIS A 60 -14.19 4.65 3.48
CA HIS A 60 -13.90 5.42 4.67
C HIS A 60 -12.39 5.49 4.89
N MET A 61 -11.92 6.62 5.43
CA MET A 61 -10.54 6.88 5.78
C MET A 61 -10.51 7.40 7.22
N GLY A 62 -9.55 6.95 8.02
CA GLY A 62 -9.41 7.38 9.40
C GLY A 62 -8.09 6.89 10.01
N THR A 63 -7.87 7.16 11.28
CA THR A 63 -6.62 6.78 11.99
C THR A 63 -6.82 5.64 12.99
N GLU A 64 -8.05 5.13 13.11
CA GLU A 64 -8.42 4.10 14.09
C GLU A 64 -7.71 2.77 13.86
N THR A 65 -7.23 2.14 14.93
CA THR A 65 -6.61 0.83 14.88
C THR A 65 -7.63 -0.26 14.57
N LYS A 66 -7.32 -1.08 13.56
CA LYS A 66 -8.03 -2.32 13.28
C LYS A 66 -7.11 -3.53 13.37
N GLY A 67 -7.59 -4.58 14.04
CA GLY A 67 -6.87 -5.85 14.16
C GLY A 67 -6.65 -6.53 12.82
N TRP A 68 -7.71 -6.63 11.99
CA TRP A 68 -7.64 -7.29 10.68
C TRP A 68 -7.60 -6.27 9.55
N ALA A 69 -6.38 -6.00 9.08
CA ALA A 69 -6.12 -5.09 7.98
C ALA A 69 -4.81 -5.45 7.28
N GLU A 70 -4.75 -5.16 5.98
CA GLU A 70 -3.54 -5.30 5.18
C GLU A 70 -2.57 -4.17 5.48
N ARG A 71 -1.34 -4.50 5.89
CA ARG A 71 -0.37 -3.53 6.41
C ARG A 71 0.68 -3.20 5.36
N TRP A 72 0.75 -1.94 4.98
CA TRP A 72 1.72 -1.39 4.02
C TRP A 72 2.56 -0.33 4.72
N TYR A 73 3.43 -0.76 5.63
CA TYR A 73 4.24 0.15 6.45
C TYR A 73 5.51 0.59 5.71
N ASN A 74 5.72 1.91 5.67
CA ASN A 74 6.94 2.56 5.19
C ASN A 74 7.79 3.10 6.37
N THR A 75 7.63 2.54 7.56
CA THR A 75 8.35 3.00 8.74
C THR A 75 8.38 1.92 9.81
N LEU A 76 9.44 1.94 10.61
CA LEU A 76 9.59 1.12 11.81
C LEU A 76 8.76 1.65 13.00
N SER A 77 8.30 2.91 12.94
CA SER A 77 7.40 3.50 13.93
C SER A 77 6.03 3.86 13.33
N PRO A 78 5.14 2.86 13.15
CA PRO A 78 3.85 3.08 12.52
C PRO A 78 2.86 3.82 13.44
N LEU A 79 3.04 3.81 14.76
CA LEU A 79 2.06 4.27 15.76
C LEU A 79 1.45 5.64 15.46
N ASN A 80 2.27 6.64 15.15
CA ASN A 80 1.84 8.03 15.02
C ASN A 80 1.47 8.45 13.59
N ARG A 81 1.62 7.55 12.60
CA ARG A 81 1.54 7.89 11.16
C ARG A 81 0.52 7.05 10.39
N ARG A 82 -0.36 6.34 11.09
CA ARG A 82 -1.30 5.40 10.45
C ARG A 82 -2.42 6.14 9.76
N LEU A 83 -2.68 5.74 8.53
CA LEU A 83 -3.92 6.05 7.83
C LEU A 83 -4.56 4.73 7.41
N VAL A 84 -5.74 4.49 7.95
CA VAL A 84 -6.56 3.31 7.70
C VAL A 84 -7.55 3.64 6.60
N ILE A 85 -7.50 2.87 5.52
CA ILE A 85 -8.38 3.00 4.37
C ILE A 85 -9.28 1.76 4.36
N ARG A 86 -10.59 1.97 4.40
CA ARG A 86 -11.59 0.92 4.20
C ARG A 86 -12.13 0.99 2.79
N ARG A 87 -12.18 -0.16 2.13
CA ARG A 87 -12.70 -0.37 0.78
C ARG A 87 -14.15 -0.87 0.83
N LYS A 88 -14.90 -0.64 -0.25
CA LYS A 88 -16.26 -1.14 -0.46
C LYS A 88 -16.22 -2.59 -0.94
N SER A 89 -15.25 -2.93 -1.81
CA SER A 89 -15.10 -4.25 -2.43
C SER A 89 -14.02 -5.14 -1.79
N GLY A 90 -14.17 -6.46 -1.99
CA GLY A 90 -13.30 -7.53 -1.47
C GLY A 90 -13.79 -8.10 -0.14
N LEU A 91 -13.70 -9.43 0.08
CA LEU A 91 -14.14 -10.06 1.34
C LEU A 91 -13.04 -10.04 2.41
N LEU A 92 -11.80 -10.35 2.01
CA LEU A 92 -10.63 -10.53 2.89
C LEU A 92 -9.75 -9.27 3.03
N PHE A 93 -9.70 -8.41 2.00
CA PHE A 93 -8.81 -7.23 1.96
C PHE A 93 -9.59 -5.90 2.00
N LYS A 94 -10.62 -5.84 2.86
CA LYS A 94 -11.47 -4.64 3.00
C LYS A 94 -10.78 -3.49 3.69
N THR A 95 -9.86 -3.76 4.61
CA THR A 95 -9.18 -2.73 5.38
C THR A 95 -7.70 -2.80 5.07
N MET A 96 -7.09 -1.65 4.83
CA MET A 96 -5.65 -1.51 4.69
C MET A 96 -5.14 -0.38 5.59
N ILE A 97 -3.88 -0.47 6.00
CA ILE A 97 -3.18 0.52 6.80
C ILE A 97 -1.94 0.95 6.04
N ILE A 98 -1.85 2.23 5.72
CA ILE A 98 -0.65 2.86 5.17
C ILE A 98 -0.04 3.79 6.22
N THR A 99 1.25 4.07 6.11
CA THR A 99 1.96 4.97 7.03
C THR A 99 2.65 6.11 6.28
N PRO A 100 1.89 6.99 5.63
CA PRO A 100 2.44 8.14 4.93
C PRO A 100 3.20 9.06 5.89
N ARG A 101 4.05 9.94 5.34
CA ARG A 101 4.78 10.93 6.14
C ARG A 101 3.85 11.88 6.88
N ASN A 102 2.78 12.28 6.20
CA ASN A 102 1.71 13.09 6.78
C ASN A 102 0.34 12.44 6.44
N PRO A 103 -0.31 11.77 7.40
CA PRO A 103 -1.59 11.09 7.14
C PRO A 103 -2.72 12.05 6.84
N TYR A 104 -2.71 13.26 7.40
CA TYR A 104 -3.77 14.25 7.20
C TYR A 104 -3.74 14.85 5.79
N LEU A 105 -2.54 15.17 5.28
CA LEU A 105 -2.40 15.63 3.89
C LEU A 105 -2.87 14.57 2.90
N VAL A 106 -2.43 13.31 3.08
CA VAL A 106 -2.87 12.20 2.22
C VAL A 106 -4.37 11.97 2.31
N MET A 107 -4.97 12.07 3.49
CA MET A 107 -6.41 11.95 3.67
C MET A 107 -7.17 13.09 2.96
N HIS A 108 -6.68 14.32 3.09
CA HIS A 108 -7.24 15.49 2.42
C HIS A 108 -7.17 15.35 0.89
N ASP A 109 -6.01 14.97 0.34
CA ASP A 109 -5.82 14.78 -1.09
C ASP A 109 -6.71 13.67 -1.65
N LEU A 110 -6.89 12.57 -0.90
CA LEU A 110 -7.80 11.50 -1.28
C LEU A 110 -9.27 11.94 -1.25
N GLU A 111 -9.68 12.74 -0.27
CA GLU A 111 -11.05 13.24 -0.21
C GLU A 111 -11.32 14.25 -1.34
N GLN A 112 -10.35 15.13 -1.65
CA GLN A 112 -10.42 16.01 -2.81
C GLN A 112 -10.53 15.21 -4.12
N ALA A 113 -9.70 14.19 -4.31
CA ALA A 113 -9.75 13.35 -5.50
C ALA A 113 -11.10 12.62 -5.63
N LYS A 114 -11.66 12.15 -4.52
CA LYS A 114 -13.00 11.55 -4.47
C LYS A 114 -14.11 12.54 -4.82
N GLN A 115 -14.02 13.80 -4.35
CA GLN A 115 -14.96 14.86 -4.72
C GLN A 115 -14.87 15.21 -6.20
N ARG A 116 -13.66 15.37 -6.75
CA ARG A 116 -13.44 15.61 -8.18
C ARG A 116 -14.04 14.51 -9.04
N LEU A 117 -13.83 13.25 -8.65
CA LEU A 117 -14.41 12.09 -9.33
C LEU A 117 -15.94 12.10 -9.29
N LYS A 118 -16.53 12.45 -8.14
CA LYS A 118 -17.99 12.59 -8.01
C LYS A 118 -18.54 13.75 -8.86
N ALA A 119 -17.85 14.88 -8.91
CA ALA A 119 -18.23 16.03 -9.73
C ALA A 119 -18.12 15.71 -11.23
N ALA A 120 -17.08 15.00 -11.65
CA ALA A 120 -16.95 14.51 -13.02
C ALA A 120 -18.08 13.53 -13.40
N GLU A 121 -18.46 12.62 -12.49
CA GLU A 121 -19.60 11.71 -12.69
C GLU A 121 -20.95 12.46 -12.77
N ALA A 122 -21.07 13.62 -12.13
CA ALA A 122 -22.30 14.44 -12.13
C ALA A 122 -22.37 15.46 -13.28
N GLY A 123 -21.22 15.90 -13.81
CA GLY A 123 -21.10 16.99 -14.79
C GLY A 123 -21.12 16.57 -16.26
N GLY A 124 -20.93 15.30 -16.62
CA GLY A 124 -21.08 14.87 -18.01
C GLY A 124 -20.46 13.51 -18.39
N ALA A 125 -21.14 12.83 -19.31
CA ALA A 125 -20.72 11.72 -20.18
C ALA A 125 -20.98 10.27 -19.71
N PRO A 126 -21.36 9.38 -20.67
CA PRO A 126 -22.08 8.13 -20.41
C PRO A 126 -21.17 7.04 -19.85
N ARG A 127 -21.74 6.18 -19.00
CA ARG A 127 -21.11 4.91 -18.59
C ARG A 127 -20.65 4.17 -19.85
N PRO A 128 -19.39 3.72 -19.96
CA PRO A 128 -19.13 2.52 -20.73
C PRO A 128 -19.84 1.40 -19.99
N THR A 129 -21.04 1.06 -20.47
CA THR A 129 -21.71 -0.18 -20.14
C THR A 129 -20.74 -1.30 -20.48
N SER A 130 -20.11 -1.88 -19.46
CA SER A 130 -19.56 -3.23 -19.55
C SER A 130 -20.74 -4.21 -19.66
N ARG A 131 -21.40 -4.17 -20.82
CA ARG A 131 -22.44 -5.08 -21.31
C ARG A 131 -22.58 -4.85 -22.82
N SER A 132 -21.49 -5.11 -23.55
CA SER A 132 -21.58 -5.60 -24.94
C SER A 132 -21.43 -7.12 -24.81
N ALA A 133 -22.54 -7.82 -24.63
CA ALA A 133 -23.18 -8.60 -25.67
C ALA A 133 -22.58 -10.01 -25.74
N ALA A 134 -23.08 -10.88 -24.86
CA ALA A 134 -23.43 -12.21 -25.32
C ALA A 134 -24.69 -12.05 -26.21
N SER A 135 -24.66 -12.66 -27.40
CA SER A 135 -25.79 -13.17 -28.20
C SER A 135 -25.82 -12.70 -29.67
N LYS A 136 -25.84 -13.72 -30.54
CA LYS A 136 -26.08 -13.79 -32.00
C LYS A 136 -24.85 -13.45 -32.87
N ALA A 137 -24.43 -14.29 -33.82
CA ALA A 137 -25.10 -15.39 -34.53
C ALA A 137 -24.20 -16.63 -34.66
#